data_AF-A0AAX0MH06-F1
#
_entry.id   AF-A0AAX0MH06-F1
#
_cell.length_a   1.000
_cell.length_b   1.000
_cell.length_c   1.000
_cell.angle_alpha   90.00
_cell.angle_beta   90.00
_cell.angle_gamma   90.00
#
_symmetry.space_group_name_H-M   'P 1'
#
loop_
_entity.id
_entity.type
_entity.pdbx_description
1 polymer ?
#
loop_
_entity_poly.entity_id
_entity_poly.type
_entity_poly.pdbx_seq_one_letter_code
_entity_poly.pdbx_strand_id
1 'polypeptide(L)'
;MKTINVVISDDNKHAVSDWNVYDWCKSLKDGDTAHVATSLMFNELRIGVAQNEIKPFSFEFNGNKLSVCEKGELVGETRCWPKGFFDQQSIQVRMLMSGKDRDEVTKSVNEQKDRYNQAKSN
;
A
#
# COMPACT_ATOMS: atom_id res chain seq x y z
N MET A 1 -1.25 21.39 -3.49
CA MET A 1 -1.04 19.96 -3.84
C MET A 1 0.37 19.77 -4.37
N LYS A 2 1.13 18.85 -3.78
CA LYS A 2 2.46 18.45 -4.27
C LYS A 2 2.38 17.22 -5.17
N THR A 3 3.23 17.18 -6.17
CA THR A 3 3.49 16.02 -7.04
C THR A 3 4.69 15.29 -6.46
N ILE A 4 4.58 13.99 -6.23
CA ILE A 4 5.69 13.16 -5.73
C ILE A 4 5.85 11.94 -6.61
N ASN A 5 7.08 11.43 -6.68
CA ASN A 5 7.37 10.11 -7.22
C ASN A 5 7.28 9.10 -6.09
N VAL A 6 6.68 7.93 -6.32
CA VAL A 6 6.54 6.90 -5.29
C VAL A 6 7.26 5.64 -5.74
N VAL A 7 8.15 5.16 -4.88
CA VAL A 7 8.90 3.92 -5.08
C VAL A 7 8.66 3.01 -3.89
N ILE A 8 8.09 1.83 -4.14
CA ILE A 8 7.95 0.81 -3.10
C ILE A 8 9.33 0.20 -2.85
N SER A 9 9.75 0.21 -1.59
CA SER A 9 11.08 -0.20 -1.17
C SER A 9 11.00 -1.42 -0.27
N ASP A 10 11.89 -2.39 -0.50
CA ASP A 10 12.19 -3.49 0.41
C ASP A 10 13.39 -3.20 1.33
N ASP A 11 14.12 -2.10 1.08
CA ASP A 11 15.23 -1.66 1.92
C ASP A 11 14.74 -1.01 3.24
N ASN A 12 15.10 -1.65 4.36
CA ASN A 12 14.75 -1.20 5.71
C ASN A 12 15.27 0.20 6.04
N LYS A 13 16.31 0.71 5.36
CA LYS A 13 16.79 2.08 5.60
C LYS A 13 15.75 3.15 5.25
N HIS A 14 14.78 2.80 4.39
CA HIS A 14 13.67 3.66 4.02
C HIS A 14 12.47 3.51 4.96
N ALA A 15 12.52 2.62 5.95
CA ALA A 15 11.44 2.45 6.92
C ALA A 15 11.38 3.64 7.88
N VAL A 16 10.20 4.24 7.98
CA VAL A 16 9.90 5.31 8.95
C VAL A 16 9.09 4.70 10.08
N SER A 17 9.51 5.00 11.32
CA SER A 17 8.77 4.63 12.53
C SER A 17 7.35 5.16 12.49
N ASP A 18 6.38 4.36 12.96
CA ASP A 18 4.96 4.73 13.05
C ASP A 18 4.74 6.09 13.72
N TRP A 19 5.58 6.45 14.70
CA TRP A 19 5.54 7.73 15.40
C TRP A 19 5.84 8.94 14.50
N ASN A 20 6.64 8.74 13.45
CA ASN A 20 7.19 9.80 12.60
C ASN A 20 6.59 9.80 11.18
N VAL A 21 5.68 8.87 10.86
CA VAL A 21 5.12 8.74 9.50
C VAL A 21 4.39 10.01 9.05
N TYR A 22 3.63 10.64 9.95
CA TYR A 22 2.94 11.90 9.65
C TYR A 22 3.94 13.02 9.29
N ASP A 23 4.93 13.24 10.15
CA ASP A 23 5.96 14.27 9.95
C ASP A 23 6.79 14.01 8.69
N TRP A 24 7.14 12.75 8.43
CA TRP A 24 7.80 12.33 7.20
C TRP A 24 6.97 12.71 5.97
N CYS A 25 5.68 12.38 5.96
CA CYS A 25 4.80 12.72 4.83
C CYS A 25 4.71 14.23 4.63
N LYS A 26 4.60 15.01 5.71
CA LYS A 26 4.57 16.48 5.65
C LYS A 26 5.89 17.07 5.14
N SER A 27 7.02 16.42 5.43
CA SER A 27 8.35 16.89 5.00
C SER A 27 8.58 16.79 3.48
N LEU A 28 7.84 15.92 2.78
CA LEU A 28 7.95 15.77 1.31
C LEU A 28 7.56 17.06 0.59
N LYS A 29 8.35 17.44 -0.41
CA LYS A 29 8.18 18.61 -1.27
C LYS A 29 7.70 18.21 -2.67
N ASP A 30 7.32 19.20 -3.47
CA ASP A 30 6.98 18.99 -4.87
C ASP A 30 8.22 18.50 -5.65
N GLY A 31 8.06 17.41 -6.39
CA GLY A 31 9.13 16.73 -7.14
C GLY A 31 9.89 15.65 -6.35
N ASP A 32 9.66 15.52 -5.03
CA ASP A 32 10.39 14.55 -4.21
C ASP A 32 10.06 13.09 -4.58
N THR A 33 11.01 12.20 -4.27
CA THR A 33 10.80 10.76 -4.34
C THR A 33 10.54 10.21 -2.93
N ALA A 34 9.32 9.72 -2.71
CA ALA A 34 8.95 8.98 -1.52
C ALA A 34 9.32 7.50 -1.69
N HIS A 35 10.37 7.06 -1.00
CA HIS A 35 10.67 5.64 -0.82
C HIS A 35 9.77 5.08 0.28
N VAL A 36 8.92 4.11 -0.05
CA VAL A 36 7.87 3.61 0.84
C VAL A 36 8.17 2.16 1.23
N ALA A 37 8.57 1.94 2.48
CA ALA A 37 8.92 0.61 2.99
C ALA A 37 7.84 -0.03 3.88
N THR A 38 6.90 0.76 4.41
CA THR A 38 5.87 0.25 5.34
C THR A 38 4.45 0.59 4.88
N SER A 39 3.48 -0.20 5.35
CA SER A 39 2.07 0.03 5.04
C SER A 39 1.54 1.33 5.65
N LEU A 40 2.06 1.75 6.80
CA LEU A 40 1.70 3.04 7.40
C LEU A 40 2.20 4.21 6.54
N MET A 41 3.45 4.17 6.07
CA MET A 41 3.96 5.17 5.14
C MET A 41 3.07 5.27 3.89
N PHE A 42 2.69 4.12 3.32
CA PHE A 42 1.82 4.09 2.15
C PHE A 42 0.42 4.65 2.44
N ASN A 43 -0.17 4.30 3.59
CA ASN A 43 -1.47 4.82 4.00
C ASN A 43 -1.44 6.33 4.23
N GLU A 44 -0.37 6.88 4.77
CA GLU A 44 -0.23 8.32 4.97
C GLU A 44 -0.18 9.08 3.64
N LEU A 45 0.51 8.54 2.63
CA LEU A 45 0.46 9.12 1.27
C LEU A 45 -0.96 9.09 0.70
N ARG A 46 -1.70 7.99 0.90
CA ARG A 46 -3.09 7.85 0.43
C ARG A 46 -4.04 8.84 1.13
N ILE A 47 -3.86 9.05 2.43
CA ILE A 47 -4.58 10.08 3.19
C ILE A 47 -4.25 11.46 2.64
N GLY A 48 -2.97 11.75 2.39
CA GLY A 48 -2.53 12.99 1.75
C GLY A 48 -3.16 13.24 0.39
N VAL A 49 -3.39 12.19 -0.42
CA VAL A 49 -4.16 12.30 -1.67
C VAL A 49 -5.64 12.61 -1.39
N ALA A 50 -6.29 11.85 -0.51
CA ALA A 50 -7.71 12.06 -0.17
C ALA A 50 -8.00 13.45 0.42
N GLN A 51 -7.02 14.06 1.08
CA GLN A 51 -7.09 15.41 1.64
C GLN A 51 -6.66 16.53 0.67
N ASN A 52 -6.37 16.21 -0.60
CA ASN A 52 -5.84 17.16 -1.58
C ASN A 52 -4.53 17.85 -1.14
N GLU A 53 -3.69 17.16 -0.36
CA GLU A 53 -2.33 17.61 -0.07
C GLU A 53 -1.33 17.12 -1.13
N ILE A 54 -1.55 15.90 -1.63
CA ILE A 54 -0.72 15.20 -2.64
C ILE A 54 -1.56 14.93 -3.88
N LYS A 55 -0.99 15.06 -5.08
CA LYS A 55 -1.66 14.65 -6.32
C LYS A 55 -1.80 13.11 -6.39
N PRO A 56 -2.85 12.58 -7.02
CA PRO A 56 -2.89 11.17 -7.43
C PRO A 56 -1.58 10.75 -8.11
N PHE A 57 -1.10 9.55 -7.80
CA PHE A 57 0.19 9.06 -8.28
C PHE A 57 0.09 7.61 -8.75
N SER A 58 1.08 7.19 -9.54
CA SER A 58 1.26 5.82 -9.98
C SER A 58 2.64 5.31 -9.58
N PHE A 59 2.74 4.00 -9.37
CA PHE A 59 3.98 3.33 -9.01
C PHE A 59 3.98 1.91 -9.56
N GLU A 60 5.16 1.31 -9.67
CA GLU A 60 5.32 -0.08 -10.06
C GLU A 60 5.50 -0.98 -8.83
N PHE A 61 4.89 -2.15 -8.86
CA PHE A 61 5.09 -3.19 -7.88
C PHE A 61 5.00 -4.56 -8.55
N ASN A 62 6.05 -5.37 -8.43
CA ASN A 62 6.16 -6.70 -9.05
C ASN A 62 5.77 -6.70 -10.56
N GLY A 63 6.25 -5.70 -11.30
CA GLY A 63 5.98 -5.56 -12.74
C GLY A 63 4.57 -5.06 -13.10
N ASN A 64 3.73 -4.75 -12.11
CA ASN A 64 2.39 -4.20 -12.33
C ASN A 64 2.38 -2.70 -12.02
N LYS A 65 1.77 -1.91 -12.90
CA LYS A 65 1.51 -0.50 -12.65
C LYS A 65 0.24 -0.36 -11.79
N LEU A 66 0.40 0.28 -10.64
CA LEU A 66 -0.69 0.59 -9.71
C LEU A 66 -0.84 2.11 -9.62
N SER A 67 -2.01 2.58 -9.20
CA SER A 67 -2.26 4.00 -8.99
C SER A 67 -3.08 4.24 -7.74
N VAL A 68 -2.91 5.40 -7.13
CA VAL A 68 -3.80 5.91 -6.09
C VAL A 68 -4.65 7.00 -6.72
N CYS A 69 -5.97 6.85 -6.71
CA CYS A 69 -6.89 7.83 -7.29
C CYS A 69 -7.14 9.00 -6.33
N GLU A 70 -7.91 10.00 -6.77
CA GLU A 70 -8.26 11.21 -6.00
C GLU A 70 -8.91 10.92 -4.63
N LYS A 71 -9.51 9.74 -4.44
CA LYS A 71 -10.09 9.33 -3.16
C LYS A 71 -9.08 8.68 -2.20
N GLY A 72 -7.80 8.59 -2.58
CA GLY A 72 -6.80 7.82 -1.83
C GLY A 72 -6.99 6.30 -1.97
N GLU A 73 -7.81 5.83 -2.91
CA GLU A 73 -8.04 4.40 -3.15
C GLU A 73 -6.98 3.84 -4.09
N LEU A 74 -6.49 2.64 -3.79
CA LEU A 74 -5.64 1.90 -4.70
C LEU A 74 -6.49 1.43 -5.88
N VAL A 75 -6.17 1.93 -7.06
CA VAL A 75 -6.75 1.51 -8.33
C VAL A 75 -5.67 0.83 -9.17
N GLY A 76 -6.02 -0.30 -9.75
CA GLY A 76 -5.17 -1.08 -10.63
C GLY A 76 -6.06 -1.98 -11.49
N GLU A 77 -5.44 -2.78 -12.36
CA GLU A 77 -6.18 -3.72 -13.23
C GLU A 77 -7.18 -4.55 -12.44
N THR A 78 -6.78 -4.97 -11.24
CA THR A 78 -7.61 -5.82 -10.40
C THR A 78 -8.34 -5.07 -9.28
N ARG A 79 -8.29 -3.73 -9.09
CA ARG A 79 -8.92 -3.02 -7.94
C ARG A 79 -8.67 -3.64 -6.52
N CYS A 80 -7.84 -4.67 -6.41
CA CYS A 80 -7.49 -5.34 -5.17
C CYS A 80 -6.01 -5.08 -4.85
N TRP A 81 -5.64 -5.30 -3.60
CA TRP A 81 -4.24 -5.24 -3.19
C TRP A 81 -3.46 -6.36 -3.89
N PRO A 82 -2.34 -6.07 -4.57
CA PRO A 82 -1.50 -7.09 -5.18
C PRO A 82 -1.04 -8.09 -4.14
N LYS A 83 -0.78 -9.33 -4.58
CA LYS A 83 -0.15 -10.33 -3.72
C LYS A 83 1.23 -9.84 -3.27
N GLY A 84 1.52 -9.95 -1.97
CA GLY A 84 2.77 -9.48 -1.36
C GLY A 84 2.80 -7.98 -1.03
N PHE A 85 1.84 -7.18 -1.48
CA PHE A 85 1.83 -5.74 -1.20
C PHE A 85 1.31 -5.47 0.21
N PHE A 86 2.25 -5.37 1.17
CA PHE A 86 1.99 -5.15 2.59
C PHE A 86 1.11 -6.21 3.28
N ASP A 87 1.19 -7.46 2.83
CA ASP A 87 0.34 -8.56 3.28
C ASP A 87 0.51 -8.90 4.76
N GLN A 88 1.70 -8.63 5.32
CA GLN A 88 2.02 -8.95 6.71
C GLN A 88 1.06 -8.27 7.69
N GLN A 89 0.65 -7.02 7.43
CA GLN A 89 -0.33 -6.33 8.28
C GLN A 89 -1.68 -7.05 8.26
N SER A 90 -2.15 -7.43 7.07
CA SER A 90 -3.42 -8.16 6.92
C SER A 90 -3.38 -9.54 7.57
N ILE A 91 -2.26 -10.25 7.45
CA ILE A 91 -2.05 -11.56 8.06
C ILE A 91 -2.06 -11.42 9.59
N GLN A 92 -1.28 -10.49 10.15
CA GLN A 92 -1.19 -10.29 11.61
C GLN A 92 -2.55 -9.93 12.22
N VAL A 93 -3.28 -8.98 11.62
CA VAL A 93 -4.62 -8.61 12.11
C VAL A 93 -5.57 -9.81 12.08
N ARG A 94 -5.58 -10.59 11.00
CA ARG A 94 -6.44 -11.77 10.92
C ARG A 94 -6.05 -12.86 11.91
N MET A 95 -4.76 -13.09 12.14
CA MET A 95 -4.30 -14.01 13.18
C MET A 95 -4.83 -13.59 14.56
N LEU A 96 -4.67 -12.31 14.91
CA LEU A 96 -5.17 -11.75 16.18
C LEU A 96 -6.69 -11.90 16.32
N MET A 97 -7.45 -11.65 15.26
CA MET A 97 -8.91 -11.67 15.31
C MET A 97 -9.51 -13.09 15.24
N SER A 98 -8.80 -14.06 14.65
CA SER A 98 -9.32 -15.41 14.46
C SER A 98 -8.73 -16.45 15.41
N GLY A 99 -7.60 -16.15 16.06
CA GLY A 99 -6.85 -17.13 16.86
C GLY A 99 -6.19 -18.23 16.04
N LYS A 100 -6.23 -18.14 14.70
CA LYS A 100 -5.66 -19.13 13.78
C LYS A 100 -4.16 -18.92 13.59
N ASP A 101 -3.47 -20.00 13.23
CA ASP A 101 -2.05 -19.93 12.90
C ASP A 101 -1.79 -19.15 11.60
N ARG A 102 -0.52 -18.81 11.41
CA ARG A 102 -0.05 -17.98 10.29
C ARG A 102 -0.28 -18.64 8.93
N ASP A 103 -0.10 -19.95 8.82
CA ASP A 103 -0.16 -20.65 7.54
C ASP A 103 -1.60 -20.72 7.06
N GLU A 104 -2.53 -21.01 7.96
CA GLU A 104 -3.97 -21.01 7.67
C GLU A 104 -4.44 -19.62 7.21
N VAL A 105 -4.04 -18.57 7.92
CA VAL A 105 -4.40 -17.19 7.58
C VAL A 105 -3.78 -16.75 6.26
N THR A 106 -2.51 -17.08 6.03
CA THR A 106 -1.80 -16.72 4.78
C THR A 106 -2.45 -17.38 3.58
N LYS A 107 -2.82 -18.66 3.69
CA LYS A 107 -3.58 -19.36 2.66
C LYS A 107 -4.91 -18.66 2.36
N SER A 108 -5.69 -18.33 3.40
CA SER A 108 -6.97 -17.64 3.26
C SER A 108 -6.85 -16.25 2.59
N VAL A 109 -5.84 -15.46 2.95
CA VAL A 109 -5.58 -14.14 2.35
C VAL A 109 -5.25 -14.28 0.86
N ASN A 110 -4.41 -15.25 0.51
CA ASN A 110 -4.05 -15.49 -0.89
C ASN A 110 -5.26 -15.95 -1.71
N GLU A 111 -6.05 -16.91 -1.22
CA GLU A 111 -7.27 -17.38 -1.88
C GLU A 111 -8.29 -16.27 -2.11
N GLN A 112 -8.39 -15.31 -1.19
CA GLN A 112 -9.26 -14.14 -1.38
C GLN A 112 -8.78 -13.24 -2.53
N LYS A 113 -7.47 -13.00 -2.62
CA LYS A 113 -6.87 -12.21 -3.71
C LYS A 113 -7.02 -12.92 -5.05
N ASP A 114 -6.78 -14.23 -5.09
CA ASP A 114 -6.90 -15.03 -6.30
C ASP A 114 -8.35 -15.04 -6.82
N ARG A 115 -9.34 -15.23 -5.94
CA ARG A 115 -10.77 -15.14 -6.30
C ARG A 115 -11.15 -13.78 -6.87
N TYR A 116 -10.65 -12.70 -6.28
CA TYR A 116 -10.92 -11.35 -6.77
C TYR A 116 -10.37 -11.17 -8.19
N ASN A 117 -9.13 -11.63 -8.43
CA ASN A 117 -8.49 -11.53 -9.74
C ASN A 117 -9.23 -12.34 -10.81
N GLN A 118 -9.67 -13.56 -10.47
CA GLN A 118 -10.42 -14.43 -11.38
C GLN A 118 -11.80 -13.89 -11.73
N ALA A 119 -12.53 -13.31 -10.77
CA ALA A 119 -13.89 -12.79 -10.99
C ALA A 119 -13.94 -11.58 -11.96
N LYS A 120 -12.79 -11.00 -12.30
CA LYS A 120 -12.68 -9.84 -13.19
C LYS A 120 -12.13 -10.18 -14.58
N SER A 121 -11.66 -11.42 -14.79
CA SER A 121 -11.16 -11.94 -16.07
C SER A 121 -12.25 -12.65 -16.89
N ASN A 122 -13.48 -12.77 -16.36
CA ASN A 122 -14.68 -13.28 -17.01
C ASN A 122 -15.68 -12.15 -17.23
#